data_AF-A0A353V9U4-F1
#
_entry.id   AF-A0A353V9U4-F1
#
_cell.length_a   1.000
_cell.length_b   1.000
_cell.length_c   1.000
_cell.angle_alpha   90.00
_cell.angle_beta   90.00
_cell.angle_gamma   90.00
#
_symmetry.space_group_name_H-M   'P 1'
#
loop_
_entity.id
_entity.type
_entity.pdbx_description
1 polymer ?
#
loop_
_entity_poly.entity_id
_entity_poly.type
_entity_poly.pdbx_seq_one_letter_code
_entity_poly.pdbx_strand_id
1 'polypeptide(L)'
;MGKGALIKGMTKRLPSEILANPLFRVGLQGVMRGYAGIYALYHGPKLYYVGLTRNLFSRVRWHLRDRHARKWDSFVIFRIKRVNYLKDIETLLTQLVTTPGNRVKGKVPRDADINRVLRVILREETAEIRKIAKALR
;
A
#
# COMPACT_ATOMS: atom_id res chain seq x y z
N MET A 1 -9.91 0.71 -23.68
CA MET A 1 -9.88 1.12 -22.25
C MET A 1 -8.75 2.10 -22.05
N GLY A 2 -9.04 3.32 -21.57
CA GLY A 2 -8.09 4.44 -21.56
C GLY A 2 -7.33 4.64 -20.25
N LYS A 3 -6.22 5.40 -20.31
CA LYS A 3 -5.51 5.94 -19.14
C LYS A 3 -6.52 6.62 -18.19
N GLY A 4 -6.35 6.44 -16.88
CA GLY A 4 -7.21 7.06 -15.87
C GLY A 4 -8.40 6.22 -15.37
N ALA A 5 -8.55 4.97 -15.82
CA ALA A 5 -9.62 4.08 -15.37
C ALA A 5 -9.55 3.75 -13.87
N LEU A 6 -8.33 3.70 -13.30
CA LEU A 6 -8.08 3.45 -11.88
C LEU A 6 -7.53 4.69 -11.17
N ILE A 7 -6.40 5.22 -11.64
CA ILE A 7 -5.72 6.40 -11.08
C ILE A 7 -6.16 7.66 -11.82
N LYS A 8 -6.93 8.53 -11.16
CA LYS A 8 -7.45 9.79 -11.72
C LYS A 8 -6.43 10.94 -11.67
N GLY A 9 -5.34 10.76 -10.95
CA GLY A 9 -4.24 11.71 -10.91
C GLY A 9 -3.26 11.40 -9.79
N MET A 10 -2.07 11.97 -9.89
CA MET A 10 -1.03 11.83 -8.88
C MET A 10 -0.29 13.15 -8.71
N THR A 11 0.36 13.32 -7.57
CA THR A 11 1.29 14.42 -7.36
C THR A 11 2.71 13.97 -7.66
N LYS A 12 3.61 14.93 -7.92
CA LYS A 12 5.05 14.70 -7.65
C LYS A 12 5.26 14.60 -6.14
N ARG A 13 6.51 14.36 -5.73
CA ARG A 13 6.89 14.45 -4.32
C ARG A 13 6.70 15.87 -3.82
N LEU A 14 5.86 16.02 -2.80
CA LEU A 14 5.51 17.29 -2.20
C LEU A 14 6.08 17.37 -0.78
N PRO A 15 6.62 18.52 -0.35
CA PRO A 15 7.08 18.71 1.02
C PRO A 15 5.90 18.69 2.00
N SER A 16 6.08 18.18 3.21
CA SER A 16 5.03 18.02 4.21
C SER A 16 4.45 19.35 4.71
N GLU A 17 5.27 20.39 4.70
CA GLU A 17 5.02 21.74 5.20
C GLU A 17 3.84 22.42 4.48
N ILE A 18 3.60 22.07 3.22
CA ILE A 18 2.49 22.63 2.43
C ILE A 18 1.11 22.26 3.00
N LEU A 19 1.02 21.20 3.81
CA LEU A 19 -0.22 20.77 4.44
C LEU A 19 -0.62 21.67 5.62
N ALA A 20 0.37 22.32 6.24
CA ALA A 20 0.21 23.30 7.31
C ALA A 20 0.09 24.73 6.77
N ASN A 21 0.72 25.02 5.62
CA ASN A 21 0.71 26.35 5.01
C ASN A 21 -0.71 26.76 4.55
N PRO A 22 -1.26 27.89 5.04
CA PRO A 22 -2.60 28.36 4.69
C PRO A 22 -2.82 28.61 3.19
N LEU A 23 -1.81 29.10 2.46
CA LEU A 23 -1.90 29.41 1.04
C LEU A 23 -2.14 28.15 0.20
N PHE A 24 -1.37 27.09 0.48
CA PHE A 24 -1.50 25.83 -0.24
C PHE A 24 -2.67 24.98 0.25
N ARG A 25 -3.12 25.18 1.49
CA ARG A 25 -4.18 24.39 2.12
C ARG A 25 -5.47 24.38 1.31
N VAL A 26 -5.92 25.53 0.80
CA VAL A 26 -7.19 25.63 0.05
C VAL A 26 -7.10 24.86 -1.27
N GLY A 27 -6.01 25.05 -2.03
CA GLY A 27 -5.79 24.34 -3.29
C GLY A 27 -5.67 22.83 -3.09
N LEU A 28 -4.89 22.38 -2.10
CA LEU A 28 -4.75 20.96 -1.76
C LEU A 28 -6.08 20.35 -1.31
N GLN A 29 -6.87 21.10 -0.55
CA GLN A 29 -8.20 20.66 -0.17
C GLN A 29 -9.11 20.49 -1.39
N GLY A 30 -9.09 21.42 -2.35
CA GLY A 30 -9.87 21.29 -3.59
C GLY A 30 -9.48 20.05 -4.42
N VAL A 31 -8.19 19.71 -4.49
CA VAL A 31 -7.74 18.59 -5.33
C VAL A 31 -7.78 17.21 -4.63
N MET A 32 -7.76 17.17 -3.29
CA MET A 32 -7.65 15.93 -2.50
C MET A 32 -8.89 15.59 -1.66
N ARG A 33 -9.71 16.57 -1.27
CA ARG A 33 -10.88 16.33 -0.40
C ARG A 33 -11.93 15.49 -1.14
N GLY A 34 -12.51 14.53 -0.44
CA GLY A 34 -13.51 13.63 -1.02
C GLY A 34 -12.95 12.57 -1.97
N TYR A 35 -11.64 12.60 -2.25
CA TYR A 35 -10.99 11.56 -3.03
C TYR A 35 -10.44 10.45 -2.15
N ALA A 36 -10.79 9.23 -2.53
CA ALA A 36 -10.10 8.04 -2.08
C ALA A 36 -8.76 7.90 -2.81
N GLY A 37 -7.82 7.17 -2.22
CA GLY A 37 -6.53 6.96 -2.84
C GLY A 37 -5.48 6.34 -1.95
N ILE A 38 -4.28 6.29 -2.51
CA ILE A 38 -3.05 5.88 -1.85
C ILE A 38 -2.23 7.13 -1.52
N TYR A 39 -1.58 7.12 -0.38
CA TYR A 39 -0.56 8.10 -0.01
C TYR A 39 0.72 7.37 0.42
N ALA A 40 1.85 7.91 -0.02
CA ALA A 40 3.18 7.45 0.35
C ALA A 40 3.89 8.59 1.07
N LEU A 41 4.33 8.34 2.30
CA LEU A 41 5.10 9.25 3.14
C LEU A 41 6.56 8.85 3.11
N TYR A 42 7.45 9.83 3.02
CA TYR A 42 8.88 9.63 2.86
C TYR A 42 9.67 10.40 3.90
N HIS A 43 10.85 9.89 4.22
CA HIS A 43 11.88 10.58 4.99
C HIS A 43 13.14 10.64 4.14
N GLY A 44 13.45 11.84 3.64
CA GLY A 44 14.41 12.07 2.58
C GLY A 44 14.08 11.20 1.36
N PRO A 45 15.04 10.46 0.79
CA PRO A 45 14.78 9.61 -0.37
C PRO A 45 13.98 8.34 -0.01
N LYS A 46 13.90 7.95 1.26
CA LYS A 46 13.39 6.65 1.70
C LYS A 46 11.88 6.64 1.90
N LEU A 47 11.21 5.62 1.38
CA LEU A 47 9.79 5.39 1.61
C LEU A 47 9.55 4.93 3.05
N TYR A 48 8.84 5.74 3.82
CA TYR A 48 8.63 5.52 5.25
C TYR A 48 7.30 4.81 5.55
N TYR A 49 6.23 5.17 4.84
CA TYR A 49 4.90 4.63 5.08
C TYR A 49 4.04 4.71 3.83
N VAL A 50 3.25 3.66 3.56
CA VAL A 50 2.23 3.68 2.52
C VAL A 50 0.90 3.35 3.16
N GLY A 51 -0.12 4.14 2.83
CA GLY A 51 -1.46 3.90 3.34
C GLY A 51 -2.53 4.25 2.32
N LEU A 52 -3.73 3.77 2.60
CA LEU A 52 -4.89 4.00 1.76
C LEU A 52 -5.99 4.64 2.59
N THR A 53 -6.85 5.38 1.91
CA THR A 53 -7.90 6.15 2.57
C THR A 53 -9.02 6.47 1.61
N ARG A 54 -10.22 6.66 2.15
CA ARG A 54 -11.37 7.23 1.42
C ARG A 54 -11.32 8.77 1.38
N ASN A 55 -10.44 9.38 2.17
CA ASN A 55 -10.25 10.82 2.25
C ASN A 55 -8.75 11.15 2.35
N LEU A 56 -8.13 11.44 1.21
CA LEU A 56 -6.69 11.73 1.10
C LEU A 56 -6.28 12.93 1.95
N PHE A 57 -6.97 14.06 1.79
CA PHE A 57 -6.60 15.30 2.48
C PHE A 57 -6.58 15.15 3.99
N SER A 58 -7.68 14.66 4.57
CA SER A 58 -7.80 14.51 6.02
C SER A 58 -6.79 13.51 6.56
N ARG A 59 -6.54 12.40 5.86
CA ARG A 59 -5.64 11.34 6.33
C ARG A 59 -4.17 11.75 6.29
N VAL A 60 -3.71 12.33 5.19
CA VAL A 60 -2.30 12.78 5.08
C VAL A 60 -2.01 13.88 6.10
N ARG A 61 -2.93 14.84 6.26
CA ARG A 61 -2.81 15.88 7.29
C ARG A 61 -2.82 15.32 8.72
N TRP A 62 -3.60 14.27 8.98
CA TRP A 62 -3.61 13.60 10.28
C TRP A 62 -2.23 13.03 10.66
N HIS A 63 -1.43 12.59 9.68
CA HIS A 63 -0.08 12.09 9.90
C HIS A 63 0.94 13.15 10.34
N LEU A 64 0.57 14.43 10.36
CA LEU A 64 1.36 15.48 10.99
C LEU A 64 1.32 15.40 12.52
N ARG A 65 0.33 14.74 13.10
CA ARG A 65 0.08 14.73 14.56
C ARG A 65 -0.11 13.35 15.18
N ASP A 66 -0.14 12.30 14.39
CA ASP A 66 -0.33 10.94 14.91
C ASP A 66 1.01 10.24 15.17
N ARG A 67 1.01 8.91 15.33
CA ARG A 67 2.22 8.11 15.57
C ARG A 67 3.31 8.27 14.50
N HIS A 68 2.96 8.78 13.31
CA HIS A 68 3.86 9.05 12.19
C HIS A 68 4.42 10.48 12.22
N ALA A 69 3.94 11.35 13.12
CA ALA A 69 4.41 12.72 13.23
C ALA A 69 5.95 12.79 13.34
N ARG A 70 6.54 13.74 12.60
CA ARG A 70 7.99 13.99 12.53
C ARG A 70 8.86 12.83 12.01
N LYS A 71 8.25 11.79 11.43
CA LYS A 71 8.97 10.63 10.84
C LYS A 71 8.99 10.65 9.31
N TRP A 72 8.49 11.72 8.72
CA TRP A 72 8.41 11.93 7.28
C TRP A 72 8.46 13.44 7.01
N ASP A 73 8.98 13.80 5.84
CA ASP A 73 9.18 15.19 5.39
C ASP A 73 8.52 15.46 4.03
N SER A 74 8.11 14.42 3.31
CA SER A 74 7.55 14.56 1.98
C SER A 74 6.55 13.45 1.67
N PHE A 75 5.67 13.69 0.71
CA PHE A 75 4.61 12.75 0.36
C PHE A 75 4.28 12.75 -1.13
N VAL A 76 3.71 11.64 -1.59
CA VAL A 76 3.10 11.48 -2.91
C VAL A 76 1.69 10.93 -2.72
N ILE A 77 0.73 11.36 -3.53
CA ILE A 77 -0.61 10.79 -3.55
C ILE A 77 -1.00 10.25 -4.92
N PHE A 78 -1.89 9.26 -4.91
CA PHE A 78 -2.56 8.73 -6.08
C PHE A 78 -4.08 8.74 -5.81
N ARG A 79 -4.82 9.53 -6.58
CA ARG A 79 -6.29 9.59 -6.48
C ARG A 79 -6.89 8.41 -7.22
N ILE A 80 -7.77 7.66 -6.57
CA ILE A 80 -8.42 6.47 -7.13
C ILE A 80 -9.90 6.76 -7.41
N LYS A 81 -10.38 6.39 -8.59
CA LYS A 81 -11.79 6.59 -9.00
C LYS A 81 -12.72 5.49 -8.45
N ARG A 82 -12.23 4.24 -8.37
CA ARG A 82 -13.03 3.07 -7.95
C ARG A 82 -12.57 2.56 -6.59
N VAL A 83 -13.36 2.84 -5.56
CA VAL A 83 -13.04 2.52 -4.16
C VAL A 83 -12.99 1.00 -3.91
N ASN A 84 -13.67 0.20 -4.75
CA ASN A 84 -13.81 -1.25 -4.55
C ASN A 84 -12.47 -2.01 -4.61
N TYR A 85 -11.44 -1.47 -5.28
CA TYR A 85 -10.11 -2.09 -5.38
C TYR A 85 -9.08 -1.55 -4.37
N LEU A 86 -9.46 -0.65 -3.45
CA LEU A 86 -8.50 -0.07 -2.50
C LEU A 86 -7.82 -1.16 -1.65
N LYS A 87 -8.58 -2.10 -1.08
CA LYS A 87 -8.00 -3.17 -0.24
C LYS A 87 -7.04 -4.08 -1.00
N ASP A 88 -7.32 -4.35 -2.27
CA ASP A 88 -6.46 -5.20 -3.09
C ASP A 88 -5.15 -4.48 -3.43
N ILE A 89 -5.24 -3.18 -3.75
CA ILE A 89 -4.05 -2.36 -3.99
C ILE A 89 -3.22 -2.19 -2.71
N GLU A 90 -3.86 -2.09 -1.54
CA GLU A 90 -3.17 -2.08 -0.25
C GLU A 90 -2.38 -3.36 -0.01
N THR A 91 -3.01 -4.49 -0.26
CA THR A 91 -2.35 -5.80 -0.14
C THR A 91 -1.16 -5.88 -1.09
N LEU A 92 -1.31 -5.48 -2.35
CA LEU A 92 -0.21 -5.47 -3.32
C LEU A 92 0.96 -4.59 -2.84
N LEU A 93 0.69 -3.36 -2.41
CA LEU A 93 1.74 -2.42 -2.01
C LEU A 93 2.47 -2.87 -0.75
N THR A 94 1.75 -3.39 0.25
CA THR A 94 2.35 -3.83 1.52
C THR A 94 3.09 -5.17 1.41
N GLN A 95 2.82 -5.97 0.37
CA GLN A 95 3.59 -7.17 0.08
C GLN A 95 4.88 -6.86 -0.68
N LEU A 96 4.85 -5.90 -1.62
CA LEU A 96 6.02 -5.50 -2.40
C LEU A 96 6.99 -4.59 -1.65
N VAL A 97 6.48 -3.80 -0.70
CA VAL A 97 7.28 -2.79 -0.01
C VAL A 97 7.28 -3.06 1.49
N THR A 98 8.47 -3.31 2.04
CA THR A 98 8.71 -3.26 3.48
C THR A 98 9.02 -1.81 3.86
N THR A 99 8.15 -1.18 4.64
CA THR A 99 8.41 0.17 5.17
C THR A 99 8.49 0.14 6.69
N PRO A 100 9.31 0.99 7.32
CA PRO A 100 9.40 1.07 8.78
C PRO A 100 8.07 1.46 9.46
N GLY A 101 7.22 2.21 8.76
CA GLY A 101 5.93 2.68 9.28
C GLY A 101 4.78 1.67 9.16
N ASN A 102 4.83 0.72 8.22
CA ASN A 102 3.78 -0.27 8.01
C ASN A 102 4.01 -1.49 8.92
N ARG A 103 3.22 -1.58 10.01
CA ARG A 103 3.32 -2.69 10.98
C ARG A 103 2.64 -3.98 10.54
N VAL A 104 1.71 -3.90 9.59
CA VAL A 104 0.87 -5.02 9.16
C VAL A 104 0.90 -5.09 7.64
N LYS A 105 1.06 -6.31 7.10
CA LYS A 105 0.91 -6.61 5.68
C LYS A 105 -0.54 -6.95 5.37
N GLY A 106 -1.03 -6.50 4.22
CA GLY A 106 -2.33 -6.93 3.71
C GLY A 106 -2.35 -8.44 3.50
N LYS A 107 -3.51 -9.06 3.72
CA LYS A 107 -3.71 -10.50 3.59
C LYS A 107 -4.48 -10.79 2.31
N VAL A 108 -4.01 -11.78 1.55
CA VAL A 108 -4.76 -12.35 0.42
C VAL A 108 -5.76 -13.37 0.97
N PRO A 109 -6.98 -13.47 0.40
CA PRO A 109 -7.92 -14.55 0.74
C PRO A 109 -7.27 -15.93 0.67
N ARG A 110 -7.60 -16.80 1.64
CA ARG A 110 -6.91 -18.08 1.85
C ARG A 110 -7.16 -19.11 0.74
N ASP A 111 -8.30 -18.99 0.09
CA ASP A 111 -8.76 -19.78 -1.06
C ASP A 111 -8.05 -19.41 -2.37
N ALA A 112 -7.48 -18.19 -2.44
CA ALA A 112 -6.67 -17.71 -3.57
C ALA A 112 -5.16 -17.76 -3.32
N ASP A 113 -4.70 -18.34 -2.18
CA ASP A 113 -3.28 -18.42 -1.84
C ASP A 113 -2.59 -19.53 -2.64
N ILE A 114 -1.93 -19.14 -3.74
CA ILE A 114 -1.13 -20.04 -4.60
C ILE A 114 -0.07 -20.79 -3.77
N ASN A 115 0.51 -20.19 -2.73
CA ASN A 115 1.50 -20.87 -1.88
C ASN A 115 0.89 -22.03 -1.10
N ARG A 116 -0.41 -22.00 -0.83
CA ARG A 116 -1.09 -23.14 -0.23
C ARG A 116 -1.13 -24.31 -1.21
N VAL A 117 -1.50 -24.05 -2.46
CA VAL A 117 -1.52 -25.07 -3.52
C VAL A 117 -0.14 -25.68 -3.70
N LEU A 118 0.90 -24.84 -3.83
CA LEU A 118 2.29 -25.29 -3.96
C LEU A 118 2.77 -26.12 -2.75
N ARG A 119 2.36 -25.77 -1.53
CA ARG A 119 2.69 -26.55 -0.32
C ARG A 119 2.05 -27.93 -0.32
N VAL A 120 0.84 -28.05 -0.86
CA VAL A 120 0.16 -29.36 -0.99
C VAL A 120 0.93 -30.23 -1.98
N ILE A 121 1.23 -29.69 -3.18
CA ILE A 121 2.01 -30.40 -4.20
C ILE A 121 3.36 -30.85 -3.63
N LEU A 122 4.13 -29.94 -3.02
CA LEU A 122 5.43 -30.29 -2.43
C LEU A 122 5.33 -31.41 -1.40
N ARG A 123 4.27 -31.41 -0.57
CA ARG A 123 4.06 -32.43 0.45
C ARG A 123 3.78 -33.80 -0.19
N GLU A 124 2.99 -33.83 -1.24
CA GLU A 124 2.66 -35.05 -2.00
C GLU A 124 3.92 -35.61 -2.68
N GLU A 125 4.66 -34.77 -3.41
CA GLU A 125 5.93 -35.16 -4.05
C GLU A 125 6.95 -35.68 -3.03
N THR A 126 7.08 -35.00 -1.89
CA THR A 126 8.00 -35.42 -0.82
C THR A 126 7.59 -36.77 -0.22
N ALA A 127 6.28 -37.03 -0.10
CA ALA A 127 5.78 -38.31 0.40
C ALA A 127 6.08 -39.44 -0.59
N GLU A 128 5.89 -39.22 -1.88
CA GLU A 128 6.23 -40.19 -2.92
C GLU A 128 7.73 -40.48 -2.98
N ILE A 129 8.58 -39.44 -2.99
CA ILE A 129 10.03 -39.61 -2.94
C ILE A 129 10.46 -40.43 -1.71
N ARG A 130 9.85 -40.17 -0.54
CA ARG A 130 10.14 -40.96 0.68
C ARG A 130 9.75 -42.43 0.55
N LYS A 131 8.63 -42.75 -0.10
CA LYS A 131 8.21 -44.14 -0.33
C LYS A 131 9.21 -44.86 -1.24
N ILE A 132 9.61 -44.22 -2.34
CA ILE A 132 10.60 -44.77 -3.28
C ILE A 132 11.94 -44.99 -2.56
N ALA A 133 12.43 -44.00 -1.81
CA ALA A 133 13.67 -44.10 -1.06
C ALA A 133 13.66 -45.24 -0.02
N LYS A 134 12.49 -45.56 0.55
CA LYS A 134 12.33 -46.70 1.46
C LYS A 134 12.35 -48.04 0.73
N ALA A 135 11.80 -48.12 -0.49
CA ALA A 135 11.77 -49.34 -1.29
C ALA A 135 13.13 -49.70 -1.91
N LEU A 136 14.02 -48.72 -2.06
CA LEU A 136 15.40 -48.89 -2.57
C LEU A 136 16.44 -49.16 -1.48
N ARG A 137 16.04 -49.22 -0.20
CA ARG A 137 16.88 -49.62 0.94
C ARG A 137 16.61 -51.08 1.29
#